data_AF-A0A968M479-F1
#
_entry.id   AF-A0A968M479-F1
#
_cell.length_a   1.000
_cell.length_b   1.000
_cell.length_c   1.000
_cell.angle_alpha   90.00
_cell.angle_beta   90.00
_cell.angle_gamma   90.00
#
_symmetry.space_group_name_H-M   'P 1'
#
loop_
_entity.id
_entity.type
_entity.pdbx_description
1 polymer ?
#
loop_
_entity_poly.entity_id
_entity_poly.type
_entity_poly.pdbx_seq_one_letter_code
_entity_poly.pdbx_strand_id
1 'polypeptide(L)'
;MLVMLFEGVAWRGLDNLFIPLGSHLLLSLYLDETVEALTWRLLATVVLVVFALVWRGRSRLDDGALLGVALFGYGALMLGGWPWLITPLSLFLFHVWFWPRSAPQVSIDTIPRVLATVITGVFWLVMYRWSHDPLLVFPYGLSFAVHLATLKISAMARQDHRHFSLRMMGREIYLAWGLAFFPLLLIRGLAGESWILLLQVAGVALILTGLTAGLFYTLVSWLYRPDRGRGLPTMSRLLLATLGSVGLAMVLP
;
A
#
# COMPACT_ATOMS: atom_id res chain seq x y z
N MET A 1 4.18 -17.61 -28.59
CA MET A 1 3.05 -16.65 -28.55
C MET A 1 1.91 -17.09 -27.64
N LEU A 2 1.36 -18.30 -27.78
CA LEU A 2 0.30 -18.79 -26.87
C LEU A 2 0.74 -18.86 -25.41
N VAL A 3 2.00 -19.22 -25.12
CA VAL A 3 2.54 -19.24 -23.74
C VAL A 3 2.64 -17.83 -23.14
N MET A 4 3.09 -16.81 -23.89
CA MET A 4 3.09 -15.42 -23.43
C MET A 4 1.68 -14.83 -23.27
N LEU A 5 0.73 -15.24 -24.12
CA LEU A 5 -0.70 -14.90 -23.96
C LEU A 5 -1.29 -15.59 -22.71
N PHE A 6 -0.92 -16.83 -22.43
CA PHE A 6 -1.35 -17.56 -21.23
C PHE A 6 -0.72 -17.01 -19.94
N GLU A 7 0.55 -16.62 -19.99
CA GLU A 7 1.27 -15.99 -18.88
C GLU A 7 0.71 -14.57 -18.61
N GLY A 8 0.42 -13.82 -19.67
CA GLY A 8 -0.34 -12.57 -19.60
C GLY A 8 -1.78 -12.76 -19.08
N VAL A 9 -2.42 -13.91 -19.25
CA VAL A 9 -3.73 -14.19 -18.64
C VAL A 9 -3.58 -14.58 -17.17
N ALA A 10 -2.47 -15.21 -16.77
CA ALA A 10 -2.19 -15.60 -15.38
C ALA A 10 -1.89 -14.40 -14.45
N TRP A 11 -1.33 -13.30 -14.98
CA TRP A 11 -1.10 -12.02 -14.27
C TRP A 11 -1.83 -10.80 -14.91
N ARG A 12 -2.87 -11.02 -15.72
CA ARG A 12 -3.65 -9.96 -16.41
C ARG A 12 -2.83 -8.96 -17.26
N GLY A 13 -1.65 -9.33 -17.73
CA GLY A 13 -0.85 -8.57 -18.69
C GLY A 13 -0.10 -7.38 -18.09
N LEU A 14 -0.05 -7.27 -16.75
CA LEU A 14 0.74 -6.24 -16.06
C LEU A 14 2.23 -6.38 -16.39
N ASP A 15 2.71 -7.60 -16.53
CA ASP A 15 4.11 -8.01 -16.70
C ASP A 15 4.72 -7.29 -17.91
N ASN A 16 3.95 -7.15 -18.98
CA ASN A 16 4.36 -6.44 -20.21
C ASN A 16 4.53 -4.93 -20.03
N LEU A 17 3.92 -4.33 -19.00
CA LEU A 17 4.11 -2.93 -18.64
C LEU A 17 5.19 -2.77 -17.56
N PHE A 18 5.19 -3.64 -16.55
CA PHE A 18 6.10 -3.56 -15.42
C PHE A 18 7.52 -3.96 -15.78
N ILE A 19 7.73 -4.91 -16.70
CA ILE A 19 9.08 -5.33 -17.10
C ILE A 19 9.82 -4.18 -17.82
N PRO A 20 9.28 -3.52 -18.87
CA PRO A 20 9.99 -2.41 -19.52
C PRO A 20 10.15 -1.21 -18.60
N LEU A 21 9.10 -0.82 -17.87
CA LEU A 21 9.15 0.35 -16.98
C LEU A 21 10.12 0.13 -15.81
N GLY A 22 10.04 -1.05 -15.17
CA GLY A 22 10.94 -1.45 -14.10
C GLY A 22 12.38 -1.57 -14.58
N SER A 23 12.61 -2.18 -15.75
CA SER A 23 13.94 -2.30 -16.34
C SER A 23 14.54 -0.93 -16.68
N HIS A 24 13.75 -0.02 -17.27
CA HIS A 24 14.21 1.34 -17.54
C HIS A 24 14.55 2.08 -16.24
N LEU A 25 13.67 2.05 -15.23
CA LEU A 25 13.92 2.71 -13.94
C LEU A 25 15.19 2.16 -13.27
N LEU A 26 15.37 0.84 -13.28
CA LEU A 26 16.55 0.19 -12.73
C LEU A 26 17.81 0.53 -13.53
N LEU A 27 17.77 0.46 -14.87
CA LEU A 27 18.91 0.83 -15.72
C LEU A 27 19.32 2.29 -15.53
N SER A 28 18.36 3.21 -15.49
CA SER A 28 18.62 4.62 -15.18
C SER A 28 19.17 4.83 -13.78
N LEU A 29 18.87 3.93 -12.84
CA LEU A 29 19.42 3.93 -11.49
C LEU A 29 20.81 3.28 -11.40
N TYR A 30 21.26 2.51 -12.39
CA TYR A 30 22.53 1.76 -12.30
C TYR A 30 23.61 2.26 -13.27
N LEU A 31 23.24 2.90 -14.39
CA LEU A 31 24.17 3.20 -15.48
C LEU A 31 25.30 4.17 -15.10
N ASP A 32 25.04 5.10 -14.17
CA ASP A 32 26.00 6.14 -13.77
C ASP A 32 26.44 6.03 -12.30
N GLU A 33 26.14 4.90 -11.64
CA GLU A 33 26.37 4.76 -10.20
C GLU A 33 27.79 4.30 -9.85
N THR A 34 28.24 4.76 -8.69
CA THR A 34 29.54 4.38 -8.13
C THR A 34 29.54 2.92 -7.63
N VAL A 35 30.72 2.31 -7.54
CA VAL A 35 30.90 0.94 -7.00
C VAL A 35 30.36 0.83 -5.56
N GLU A 36 30.49 1.89 -4.77
CA GLU A 36 29.96 1.96 -3.40
C GLU A 36 28.42 1.90 -3.41
N ALA A 37 27.77 2.70 -4.26
CA ALA A 37 26.32 2.66 -4.40
C ALA A 37 25.82 1.29 -4.87
N LEU A 38 26.53 0.65 -5.82
CA LEU A 38 26.21 -0.73 -6.24
C LEU A 38 26.29 -1.73 -5.08
N THR A 39 27.26 -1.57 -4.18
CA THR A 39 27.45 -2.45 -3.02
C THR A 39 26.27 -2.33 -2.05
N TRP A 40 25.82 -1.10 -1.74
CA TRP A 40 24.63 -0.89 -0.90
C TRP A 40 23.37 -1.47 -1.53
N ARG A 41 23.22 -1.35 -2.85
CA ARG A 41 22.08 -1.91 -3.58
C ARG A 41 22.10 -3.44 -3.57
N LEU A 42 23.26 -4.06 -3.70
CA LEU A 42 23.43 -5.51 -3.56
C LEU A 42 23.06 -5.97 -2.14
N LEU A 43 23.56 -5.27 -1.12
CA LEU A 43 23.23 -5.57 0.28
C LEU A 43 21.72 -5.48 0.52
N ALA A 44 21.06 -4.43 0.01
CA ALA A 44 19.61 -4.27 0.11
C ALA A 44 18.86 -5.43 -0.55
N THR A 45 19.30 -5.89 -1.73
CA THR A 45 18.74 -7.08 -2.39
C THR A 45 18.90 -8.34 -1.55
N VAL A 46 20.08 -8.57 -0.96
CA VAL A 46 20.34 -9.71 -0.07
C VAL A 46 19.41 -9.67 1.15
N VAL A 47 19.28 -8.51 1.79
CA VAL A 47 18.36 -8.30 2.94
C VAL A 47 16.92 -8.63 2.55
N LEU A 48 16.49 -8.25 1.35
CA LEU A 48 15.16 -8.54 0.84
C LEU A 48 14.92 -10.01 0.54
N VAL A 49 15.91 -10.71 -0.01
CA VAL A 49 15.83 -12.16 -0.21
C VAL A 49 15.73 -12.86 1.14
N VAL A 50 16.56 -12.50 2.12
CA VAL A 50 16.49 -13.04 3.48
C VAL A 50 15.14 -12.75 4.12
N PHE A 51 14.64 -11.52 3.99
CA PHE A 51 13.31 -11.13 4.45
C PHE A 51 12.22 -12.02 3.84
N ALA A 52 12.21 -12.18 2.52
CA ALA A 52 11.24 -13.03 1.83
C ALA A 52 11.34 -14.49 2.30
N LEU A 53 12.54 -15.04 2.43
CA LEU A 53 12.74 -16.42 2.88
C LEU A 53 12.27 -16.66 4.31
N VAL A 54 12.64 -15.77 5.25
CA VAL A 54 12.28 -15.94 6.67
C VAL A 54 10.78 -15.72 6.90
N TRP A 55 10.13 -14.89 6.07
CA TRP A 55 8.69 -14.60 6.13
C TRP A 55 7.85 -15.48 5.22
N ARG A 56 8.44 -16.30 4.33
CA ARG A 56 7.72 -17.26 3.48
C ARG A 56 6.84 -18.21 4.28
N GLY A 57 7.37 -18.75 5.38
CA GLY A 57 6.61 -19.63 6.28
C GLY A 57 5.85 -18.91 7.40
N ARG A 58 6.01 -17.59 7.54
CA ARG A 58 5.44 -16.80 8.66
C ARG A 58 4.32 -15.87 8.23
N SER A 59 4.31 -15.41 6.98
CA SER A 59 3.28 -14.54 6.41
C SER A 59 2.12 -15.36 5.81
N ARG A 60 0.94 -14.74 5.65
CA ARG A 60 -0.21 -15.33 4.93
C ARG A 60 -0.37 -14.82 3.51
N LEU A 61 0.61 -14.06 3.06
CA LEU A 61 0.68 -13.68 1.66
C LEU A 61 1.06 -14.93 0.89
N ASP A 62 0.39 -15.14 -0.25
CA ASP A 62 0.85 -16.11 -1.23
C ASP A 62 2.28 -15.78 -1.66
N ASP A 63 3.06 -16.77 -2.11
CA ASP A 63 4.48 -16.61 -2.45
C ASP A 63 4.67 -15.43 -3.44
N GLY A 64 3.75 -15.27 -4.41
CA GLY A 64 3.76 -14.14 -5.34
C GLY A 64 3.43 -12.78 -4.71
N ALA A 65 2.52 -12.72 -3.74
CA ALA A 65 2.19 -11.47 -3.03
C ALA A 65 3.31 -11.05 -2.07
N LEU A 66 4.00 -12.02 -1.43
CA LEU A 66 5.17 -11.76 -0.61
C LEU A 66 6.33 -11.21 -1.46
N LEU A 67 6.56 -11.80 -2.64
CA LEU A 67 7.54 -11.30 -3.60
C LEU A 67 7.19 -9.88 -4.07
N GLY A 68 5.92 -9.61 -4.36
CA GLY A 68 5.44 -8.28 -4.75
C GLY A 68 5.67 -7.22 -3.66
N VAL A 69 5.40 -7.54 -2.39
CA VAL A 69 5.68 -6.65 -1.25
C VAL A 69 7.18 -6.43 -1.07
N ALA A 70 7.99 -7.49 -1.19
CA ALA A 70 9.44 -7.37 -1.14
C ALA A 70 9.96 -6.47 -2.26
N LEU A 71 9.55 -6.71 -3.50
CA LEU A 71 9.95 -5.89 -4.65
C LEU A 71 9.51 -4.43 -4.51
N PHE A 72 8.30 -4.19 -4.00
CA PHE A 72 7.85 -2.83 -3.70
C PHE A 72 8.71 -2.17 -2.61
N GLY A 73 9.04 -2.89 -1.54
CA GLY A 73 9.93 -2.40 -0.49
C GLY A 73 11.32 -2.04 -1.03
N TYR A 74 11.86 -2.86 -1.94
CA TYR A 74 13.09 -2.55 -2.67
C TYR A 74 12.95 -1.22 -3.42
N GLY A 75 11.91 -1.09 -4.24
CA GLY A 75 11.66 0.12 -5.01
C GLY A 75 11.52 1.35 -4.13
N ALA A 76 10.78 1.25 -3.02
CA ALA A 76 10.62 2.34 -2.07
C ALA A 76 11.96 2.78 -1.46
N LEU A 77 12.80 1.82 -1.06
CA LEU A 77 14.13 2.10 -0.53
C LEU A 77 15.07 2.70 -1.58
N MET A 78 15.05 2.19 -2.81
CA MET A 78 15.96 2.63 -3.87
C MET A 78 15.56 3.97 -4.51
N LEU A 79 14.25 4.23 -4.62
CA LEU A 79 13.73 5.45 -5.25
C LEU A 79 13.51 6.56 -4.23
N GLY A 80 12.97 6.24 -3.06
CA GLY A 80 12.62 7.20 -2.02
C GLY A 80 13.65 7.33 -0.90
N GLY A 81 14.48 6.30 -0.70
CA GLY A 81 15.31 6.17 0.49
C GLY A 81 14.54 5.57 1.67
N TRP A 82 15.23 5.48 2.81
CA TRP A 82 14.71 4.81 4.00
C TRP A 82 13.38 5.39 4.55
N PRO A 83 13.05 6.70 4.46
CA PRO A 83 11.79 7.21 4.98
C PRO A 83 10.55 6.64 4.26
N TRP A 84 10.69 6.27 2.98
CA TRP A 84 9.60 5.74 2.18
C TRP A 84 9.35 4.26 2.44
N LEU A 85 10.33 3.55 3.02
CA LEU A 85 10.17 2.15 3.41
C LEU A 85 9.37 1.98 4.71
N ILE A 86 9.31 3.01 5.55
CA ILE A 86 8.72 2.93 6.89
C ILE A 86 7.25 2.52 6.84
N THR A 87 6.45 3.21 6.03
CA THR A 87 5.01 2.98 5.91
C THR A 87 4.66 1.58 5.39
N PRO A 88 5.22 1.08 4.28
CA PRO A 88 4.92 -0.28 3.84
C PRO A 88 5.45 -1.33 4.81
N LEU A 89 6.58 -1.07 5.49
CA LEU A 89 7.13 -1.99 6.48
C LEU A 89 6.24 -2.07 7.73
N SER A 90 5.76 -0.95 8.26
CA SER A 90 4.87 -0.91 9.43
C SER A 90 3.57 -1.67 9.15
N LEU A 91 3.01 -1.50 7.94
CA LEU A 91 1.81 -2.22 7.51
C LEU A 91 2.05 -3.71 7.33
N PHE A 92 3.18 -4.09 6.74
CA PHE A 92 3.54 -5.50 6.59
C PHE A 92 3.69 -6.18 7.95
N LEU A 93 4.44 -5.58 8.87
CA LEU A 93 4.63 -6.10 10.23
C LEU A 93 3.30 -6.21 10.97
N PHE A 94 2.44 -5.20 10.86
CA PHE A 94 1.11 -5.23 11.45
C PHE A 94 0.27 -6.38 10.89
N HIS A 95 0.29 -6.58 9.57
CA HIS A 95 -0.44 -7.67 8.94
C HIS A 95 0.04 -9.05 9.43
N VAL A 96 1.36 -9.22 9.56
CA VAL A 96 1.97 -10.48 10.03
C VAL A 96 1.62 -10.77 11.49
N TRP A 97 1.62 -9.76 12.36
CA TRP A 97 1.44 -9.96 13.81
C TRP A 97 -0.01 -9.96 14.28
N PHE A 98 -0.87 -9.10 13.73
CA PHE A 98 -2.19 -8.84 14.32
C PHE A 98 -3.35 -9.54 13.61
N TRP A 99 -3.13 -10.17 12.45
CA TRP A 99 -4.16 -10.97 11.83
C TRP A 99 -4.10 -12.40 12.41
N PRO A 100 -5.18 -12.98 12.99
CA PRO A 100 -5.20 -14.33 13.63
C PRO A 100 -5.44 -15.48 12.64
N ARG A 101 -4.65 -16.57 12.72
CA ARG A 101 -4.48 -17.65 11.71
C ARG A 101 -5.79 -18.33 11.27
N SER A 102 -6.84 -18.23 12.07
CA SER A 102 -8.04 -19.08 12.01
C SER A 102 -9.24 -18.51 11.24
N ALA A 103 -9.16 -17.32 10.61
CA ALA A 103 -10.26 -16.79 9.81
C ALA A 103 -10.31 -17.47 8.42
N PRO A 104 -11.48 -17.98 7.96
CA PRO A 104 -11.58 -18.69 6.69
C PRO A 104 -11.06 -17.85 5.53
N GLN A 105 -10.19 -18.46 4.73
CA GLN A 105 -9.51 -17.90 3.57
C GLN A 105 -10.48 -17.18 2.62
N VAL A 106 -10.35 -15.85 2.53
CA VAL A 106 -10.68 -15.14 1.29
C VAL A 106 -9.42 -15.16 0.41
N SER A 107 -9.02 -16.36 -0.02
CA SER A 107 -7.76 -16.63 -0.73
C SER A 107 -7.74 -16.19 -2.19
N ILE A 108 -8.86 -15.72 -2.76
CA ILE A 108 -8.97 -15.47 -4.20
C ILE A 108 -8.72 -13.99 -4.57
N ASP A 109 -8.65 -13.07 -3.60
CA ASP A 109 -8.59 -11.61 -3.84
C ASP A 109 -7.30 -10.92 -3.34
N THR A 110 -6.28 -11.65 -2.87
CA THR A 110 -5.12 -11.05 -2.18
C THR A 110 -4.19 -10.30 -3.14
N ILE A 111 -3.91 -10.84 -4.33
CA ILE A 111 -3.01 -10.22 -5.31
C ILE A 111 -3.56 -8.87 -5.82
N PRO A 112 -4.83 -8.76 -6.28
CA PRO A 112 -5.37 -7.47 -6.72
C PRO A 112 -5.35 -6.39 -5.63
N ARG A 113 -5.57 -6.77 -4.36
CA ARG A 113 -5.54 -5.85 -3.20
C ARG A 113 -4.15 -5.29 -2.94
N VAL A 114 -3.14 -6.17 -2.96
CA VAL A 114 -1.74 -5.76 -2.83
C VAL A 114 -1.34 -4.88 -4.02
N LEU A 115 -1.68 -5.30 -5.24
CA LEU A 115 -1.37 -4.53 -6.46
C LEU A 115 -1.96 -3.13 -6.45
N ALA A 116 -3.22 -2.95 -6.05
CA ALA A 116 -3.81 -1.60 -5.99
C ALA A 116 -3.08 -0.68 -5.00
N THR A 117 -2.65 -1.24 -3.87
CA THR A 117 -1.87 -0.51 -2.86
C THR A 117 -0.48 -0.18 -3.40
N VAL A 118 0.18 -1.16 -4.04
CA VAL A 118 1.50 -1.02 -4.67
C VAL A 118 1.46 0.02 -5.79
N ILE A 119 0.48 -0.01 -6.70
CA ILE A 119 0.33 0.95 -7.79
C ILE A 119 0.21 2.37 -7.24
N THR A 120 -0.58 2.56 -6.19
CA THR A 120 -0.72 3.87 -5.54
C THR A 120 0.61 4.32 -4.91
N GLY A 121 1.33 3.42 -4.26
CA GLY A 121 2.65 3.71 -3.70
C GLY A 121 3.69 4.04 -4.78
N VAL A 122 3.69 3.32 -5.90
CA VAL A 122 4.57 3.56 -7.04
C VAL A 122 4.28 4.94 -7.66
N PHE A 123 3.00 5.32 -7.80
CA PHE A 123 2.63 6.64 -8.29
C PHE A 123 3.30 7.77 -7.51
N TRP A 124 3.21 7.75 -6.18
CA TRP A 124 3.82 8.76 -5.32
C TRP A 124 5.34 8.72 -5.33
N LEU A 125 5.95 7.53 -5.42
CA LEU A 125 7.40 7.40 -5.57
C LEU A 125 7.89 7.99 -6.90
N VAL A 126 7.16 7.78 -7.99
CA VAL A 126 7.45 8.38 -9.29
C VAL A 126 7.30 9.91 -9.23
N MET A 127 6.23 10.41 -8.60
CA MET A 127 6.06 11.85 -8.37
C MET A 127 7.22 12.45 -7.56
N TYR A 128 7.66 11.76 -6.51
CA TYR A 128 8.85 12.16 -5.75
C TYR A 128 10.11 12.19 -6.59
N ARG A 129 10.36 11.18 -7.44
CA ARG A 129 11.52 11.19 -8.34
C ARG A 129 11.47 12.31 -9.37
N TRP A 130 10.27 12.78 -9.73
CA TRP A 130 10.11 13.90 -10.64
C TRP A 130 10.30 15.25 -9.93
N SER A 131 9.56 15.50 -8.84
CA SER A 131 9.55 16.80 -8.16
C SER A 131 10.69 17.00 -7.17
N HIS A 132 11.30 15.91 -6.69
CA HIS A 132 12.26 15.89 -5.57
C HIS A 132 11.71 16.46 -4.26
N ASP A 133 10.38 16.55 -4.13
CA ASP A 133 9.73 17.13 -2.96
C ASP A 133 9.58 16.09 -1.83
N PRO A 134 10.31 16.24 -0.70
CA PRO A 134 10.26 15.30 0.41
C PRO A 134 8.91 15.30 1.15
N LEU A 135 8.03 16.29 0.92
CA LEU A 135 6.69 16.34 1.53
C LEU A 135 5.74 15.29 0.93
N LEU A 136 6.06 14.76 -0.26
CA LEU A 136 5.26 13.69 -0.88
C LEU A 136 5.23 12.37 -0.09
N VAL A 137 6.03 12.25 0.97
CA VAL A 137 5.94 11.12 1.92
C VAL A 137 4.60 11.11 2.68
N PHE A 138 3.98 12.27 2.90
CA PHE A 138 2.69 12.39 3.60
C PHE A 138 1.50 11.90 2.74
N PRO A 139 1.31 12.34 1.49
CA PRO A 139 0.29 11.78 0.60
C PRO A 139 0.53 10.29 0.29
N TYR A 140 1.79 9.86 0.24
CA TYR A 140 2.15 8.44 0.21
C TYR A 140 1.61 7.70 1.45
N GLY A 141 1.93 8.17 2.66
CA GLY A 141 1.43 7.62 3.91
C GLY A 141 -0.09 7.59 4.01
N LEU A 142 -0.76 8.67 3.60
CA LEU A 142 -2.22 8.78 3.53
C LEU A 142 -2.82 7.69 2.64
N SER A 143 -2.22 7.46 1.48
CA SER A 143 -2.70 6.43 0.55
C SER A 143 -2.69 5.05 1.19
N PHE A 144 -1.62 4.71 1.90
CA PHE A 144 -1.51 3.46 2.65
C PHE A 144 -2.52 3.36 3.80
N ALA A 145 -2.73 4.44 4.56
CA ALA A 145 -3.74 4.49 5.62
C ALA A 145 -5.16 4.24 5.08
N VAL A 146 -5.52 4.89 3.96
CA VAL A 146 -6.81 4.70 3.28
C VAL A 146 -7.00 3.27 2.80
N HIS A 147 -6.00 2.68 2.14
CA HIS A 147 -6.07 1.30 1.67
C HIS A 147 -6.24 0.30 2.82
N LEU A 148 -5.50 0.49 3.93
CA LEU A 148 -5.66 -0.38 5.09
C LEU A 148 -7.03 -0.21 5.76
N ALA A 149 -7.50 1.02 5.97
CA ALA A 149 -8.80 1.29 6.58
C ALA A 149 -9.94 0.69 5.76
N THR A 150 -9.97 0.95 4.46
CA THR A 150 -10.99 0.40 3.53
C THR A 150 -10.95 -1.12 3.48
N LEU A 151 -9.76 -1.73 3.49
CA LEU A 151 -9.62 -3.19 3.52
C LEU A 151 -10.23 -3.77 4.79
N LYS A 152 -9.91 -3.24 5.97
CA LYS A 152 -10.43 -3.75 7.26
C LYS A 152 -11.93 -3.54 7.38
N ILE A 153 -12.44 -2.36 7.02
CA ILE A 153 -13.88 -2.06 7.02
C ILE A 153 -14.63 -2.99 6.06
N SER A 154 -14.10 -3.24 4.85
CA SER A 154 -14.72 -4.15 3.88
C SER A 154 -14.71 -5.62 4.34
N ALA A 155 -13.69 -6.03 5.10
CA ALA A 155 -13.59 -7.37 5.66
C ALA A 155 -14.63 -7.55 6.77
N MET A 156 -14.75 -6.56 7.67
CA MET A 156 -15.74 -6.55 8.74
C MET A 156 -17.18 -6.54 8.22
N ALA A 157 -17.48 -5.68 7.24
CA ALA A 157 -18.80 -5.63 6.63
C ALA A 157 -19.19 -6.99 6.02
N ARG A 158 -18.26 -7.70 5.38
CA ARG A 158 -18.53 -9.02 4.80
C ARG A 158 -18.83 -10.11 5.84
N GLN A 159 -18.19 -10.06 7.01
CA GLN A 159 -18.36 -11.08 8.04
C GLN A 159 -19.65 -10.90 8.85
N ASP A 160 -20.05 -9.66 9.13
CA ASP A 160 -21.27 -9.41 9.91
C ASP A 160 -21.87 -8.02 9.63
N HIS A 161 -22.72 -7.91 8.59
CA HIS A 161 -23.42 -6.66 8.25
C HIS A 161 -24.34 -6.16 9.38
N ARG A 162 -24.79 -7.03 10.30
CA ARG A 162 -25.78 -6.67 11.32
C ARG A 162 -25.18 -6.02 12.58
N HIS A 163 -23.89 -6.23 12.83
CA HIS A 163 -23.19 -5.67 14.00
C HIS A 163 -22.16 -4.57 13.64
N PHE A 164 -22.25 -4.00 12.44
CA PHE A 164 -21.36 -2.91 12.04
C PHE A 164 -21.61 -1.65 12.90
N SER A 165 -20.68 -1.35 13.80
CA SER A 165 -20.73 -0.18 14.68
C SER A 165 -19.79 0.91 14.20
N LEU A 166 -20.26 2.17 14.21
CA LEU A 166 -19.42 3.35 13.97
C LEU A 166 -18.18 3.39 14.88
N ARG A 167 -18.28 2.85 16.11
CA ARG A 167 -17.14 2.74 17.03
C ARG A 167 -16.05 1.81 16.50
N MET A 168 -16.45 0.68 15.91
CA MET A 168 -15.51 -0.26 15.32
C MET A 168 -14.87 0.33 14.05
N MET A 169 -15.66 1.00 13.21
CA MET A 169 -15.14 1.71 12.03
C MET A 169 -14.12 2.78 12.44
N GLY A 170 -14.44 3.59 13.45
CA GLY A 170 -13.53 4.59 14.00
C GLY A 170 -12.23 3.96 14.48
N ARG A 171 -12.29 2.87 15.25
CA ARG A 171 -11.10 2.13 15.70
C ARG A 171 -10.20 1.70 14.54
N GLU A 172 -10.77 1.14 13.47
CA GLU A 172 -9.98 0.69 12.32
C GLU A 172 -9.35 1.86 11.54
N ILE A 173 -10.05 2.99 11.43
CA ILE A 173 -9.50 4.23 10.85
C ILE A 173 -8.32 4.73 11.68
N TYR A 174 -8.48 4.84 13.01
CA TYR A 174 -7.40 5.29 13.90
C TYR A 174 -6.19 4.35 13.88
N LEU A 175 -6.42 3.03 13.85
CA LEU A 175 -5.34 2.06 13.74
C LEU A 175 -4.59 2.19 12.41
N ALA A 176 -5.32 2.28 11.28
CA ALA A 176 -4.70 2.40 9.97
C ALA A 176 -3.91 3.70 9.81
N TRP A 177 -4.49 4.82 10.26
CA TRP A 177 -3.81 6.10 10.31
C TRP A 177 -2.57 6.06 11.22
N GLY A 178 -2.71 5.51 12.43
CA GLY A 178 -1.62 5.43 13.39
C GLY A 178 -0.45 4.60 12.87
N LEU A 179 -0.72 3.47 12.22
CA LEU A 179 0.31 2.63 11.60
C LEU A 179 1.10 3.33 10.50
N ALA A 180 0.43 4.15 9.69
CA ALA A 180 1.08 4.87 8.61
C ALA A 180 1.81 6.12 9.11
N PHE A 181 1.18 6.92 9.98
CA PHE A 181 1.68 8.24 10.36
C PHE A 181 2.54 8.23 11.62
N PHE A 182 2.26 7.41 12.64
CA PHE A 182 3.03 7.45 13.89
C PHE A 182 4.55 7.29 13.67
N PRO A 183 5.03 6.30 12.87
CA PRO A 183 6.45 6.17 12.60
C PRO A 183 7.02 7.37 11.83
N LEU A 184 6.27 7.90 10.84
CA LEU A 184 6.69 9.06 10.06
C LEU A 184 6.83 10.32 10.92
N LEU A 185 5.85 10.59 11.79
CA LEU A 185 5.87 11.74 12.69
C LEU A 185 7.03 11.66 13.67
N LEU A 186 7.28 10.47 14.24
CA LEU A 186 8.39 10.27 15.16
C LEU A 186 9.72 10.60 14.48
N ILE A 187 9.94 10.06 13.28
CA ILE A 187 11.19 10.24 12.54
C ILE A 187 11.40 11.67 12.09
N ARG A 188 10.36 12.32 11.57
CA ARG A 188 10.42 13.71 11.10
C ARG A 188 10.57 14.70 12.25
N GLY A 189 9.87 14.45 13.36
CA GLY A 189 10.01 15.26 14.58
C GLY A 189 11.40 15.12 15.20
N LEU A 190 11.97 13.91 15.23
CA LEU A 190 13.36 13.69 15.65
C LEU A 190 14.40 14.30 14.70
N ALA A 191 14.06 14.46 13.42
CA ALA A 191 14.88 15.16 12.43
C ALA A 191 14.82 16.69 12.56
N GLY A 192 14.05 17.22 13.52
CA GLY A 192 13.98 18.66 13.82
C GLY A 192 12.83 19.41 13.15
N GLU A 193 11.92 18.73 12.46
CA GLU A 193 10.72 19.37 11.90
C GLU A 193 9.76 19.81 13.01
N SER A 194 9.00 20.89 12.75
CA SER A 194 8.04 21.43 13.71
C SER A 194 6.92 20.43 14.01
N TRP A 195 6.84 19.99 15.27
CA TRP A 195 5.75 19.12 15.74
C TRP A 195 4.36 19.69 15.47
N ILE A 196 4.19 21.01 15.48
CA ILE A 196 2.90 21.65 15.20
C ILE A 196 2.48 21.38 13.75
N LEU A 197 3.38 21.57 12.79
CA LEU A 197 3.10 21.31 11.37
C LEU A 197 2.85 19.82 11.14
N LEU A 198 3.67 18.95 11.74
CA LEU A 198 3.52 17.50 11.65
C LEU A 198 2.16 17.04 12.18
N LEU A 199 1.71 17.56 13.32
CA LEU A 199 0.40 17.24 13.89
C LEU A 199 -0.76 17.79 13.06
N GLN A 200 -0.61 18.95 12.42
CA GLN A 200 -1.60 19.50 11.49
C GLN A 200 -1.77 18.58 10.27
N VAL A 201 -0.67 18.21 9.60
CA VAL A 201 -0.68 17.30 8.44
C VAL A 201 -1.28 15.95 8.84
N ALA A 202 -0.88 15.41 9.99
CA ALA A 202 -1.42 14.15 10.48
C ALA A 202 -2.92 14.25 10.81
N GLY A 203 -3.37 15.36 11.39
CA GLY A 203 -4.78 15.64 11.67
C GLY A 203 -5.62 15.70 10.39
N VAL A 204 -5.14 16.41 9.36
CA VAL A 204 -5.79 16.44 8.04
C VAL A 204 -5.83 15.03 7.44
N ALA A 205 -4.72 14.29 7.49
CA ALA A 205 -4.66 12.92 6.99
C ALA A 205 -5.65 11.98 7.70
N LEU A 206 -5.89 12.16 9.00
CA LEU A 206 -6.89 11.38 9.74
C LEU A 206 -8.31 11.67 9.22
N ILE A 207 -8.64 12.95 9.03
CA ILE A 207 -9.94 13.38 8.50
C ILE A 207 -10.13 12.79 7.09
N LEU A 208 -9.13 12.95 6.22
CA LEU A 208 -9.17 12.42 4.86
C LEU A 208 -9.34 10.89 4.85
N THR A 209 -8.58 10.17 5.69
CA THR A 209 -8.71 8.72 5.83
C THR A 209 -10.13 8.32 6.22
N GLY A 210 -10.72 9.03 7.20
CA GLY A 210 -12.08 8.79 7.66
C GLY A 210 -13.13 9.08 6.59
N LEU A 211 -12.99 10.20 5.86
CA LEU A 211 -13.90 10.56 4.77
C LEU A 211 -13.86 9.55 3.63
N THR A 212 -12.66 9.14 3.17
CA THR A 212 -12.55 8.15 2.09
C THR A 212 -13.07 6.79 2.53
N ALA A 213 -12.74 6.35 3.75
CA ALA A 213 -13.21 5.09 4.28
C ALA A 213 -14.74 5.07 4.45
N GLY A 214 -15.32 6.17 4.94
CA GLY A 214 -16.76 6.34 5.08
C GLY A 214 -17.48 6.36 3.73
N LEU A 215 -16.97 7.14 2.77
CA LEU A 215 -17.51 7.18 1.41
C LEU A 215 -17.41 5.82 0.72
N PHE A 216 -16.29 5.11 0.89
CA PHE A 216 -16.13 3.77 0.38
C PHE A 216 -17.16 2.80 0.98
N TYR A 217 -17.39 2.88 2.30
CA TYR A 217 -18.40 2.05 2.96
C TYR A 217 -19.81 2.33 2.43
N THR A 218 -20.21 3.61 2.29
CA THR A 218 -21.52 3.96 1.75
C THR A 218 -21.68 3.50 0.31
N LEU A 219 -20.67 3.73 -0.54
CA LEU A 219 -20.67 3.26 -1.94
C LEU A 219 -20.76 1.74 -2.02
N VAL A 220 -19.97 1.00 -1.23
CA VAL A 220 -20.02 -0.47 -1.21
C VAL A 220 -21.36 -0.96 -0.72
N SER A 221 -21.94 -0.35 0.34
CA SER A 221 -23.27 -0.72 0.82
C SER A 221 -24.39 -0.44 -0.19
N TRP A 222 -24.23 0.61 -1.01
CA TRP A 222 -25.19 0.97 -2.06
C TRP A 222 -25.08 0.04 -3.28
N LEU A 223 -23.84 -0.31 -3.68
CA LEU A 223 -23.52 -1.21 -4.78
C LEU A 223 -23.79 -2.68 -4.42
N TYR A 224 -23.71 -3.06 -3.15
CA TYR A 224 -23.91 -4.41 -2.65
C TYR A 224 -25.30 -4.56 -2.03
N ARG A 225 -26.36 -4.32 -2.83
CA ARG A 225 -27.70 -4.81 -2.49
C ARG A 225 -27.82 -6.26 -2.98
N PRO A 226 -28.05 -7.24 -2.08
CA PRO A 226 -28.10 -8.66 -2.43
C PRO A 226 -29.15 -9.01 -3.50
N ASP A 227 -30.16 -8.16 -3.72
CA ASP A 227 -31.21 -8.37 -4.74
C ASP A 227 -30.75 -8.19 -6.20
N ARG A 228 -29.55 -7.65 -6.45
CA ARG A 228 -29.00 -7.52 -7.81
C ARG A 228 -27.74 -8.35 -7.89
N GLY A 229 -27.82 -9.55 -8.48
CA GLY A 229 -26.73 -10.53 -8.63
C GLY A 229 -25.52 -10.09 -9.48
N ARG A 230 -25.09 -8.83 -9.40
CA ARG A 230 -23.92 -8.25 -10.06
C ARG A 230 -23.14 -7.40 -9.05
N GLY A 231 -22.44 -8.05 -8.13
CA GLY A 231 -21.45 -7.36 -7.31
C GLY A 231 -20.31 -6.85 -8.18
N LEU A 232 -19.94 -5.57 -8.06
CA LEU A 232 -18.74 -5.05 -8.70
C LEU A 232 -17.51 -5.88 -8.27
N PRO A 233 -16.63 -6.27 -9.22
CA PRO A 233 -15.44 -7.05 -8.92
C PRO A 233 -14.53 -6.29 -7.94
N THR A 234 -13.85 -6.99 -7.05
CA THR A 234 -12.98 -6.42 -6.00
C THR A 234 -11.99 -5.38 -6.54
N MET A 235 -11.56 -5.52 -7.80
CA MET A 235 -10.63 -4.61 -8.46
C MET A 235 -11.19 -3.21 -8.74
N SER A 236 -12.48 -3.06 -9.10
CA SER A 236 -13.06 -1.73 -9.32
C SER A 236 -13.25 -0.95 -8.01
N ARG A 237 -13.48 -1.66 -6.91
CA ARG A 237 -13.53 -1.07 -5.55
C ARG A 237 -12.17 -0.53 -5.14
N LEU A 238 -11.13 -1.30 -5.40
CA LEU A 238 -9.75 -0.90 -5.13
C LEU A 238 -9.32 0.28 -5.98
N LEU A 239 -9.67 0.29 -7.27
CA LEU A 239 -9.39 1.43 -8.15
C LEU A 239 -10.09 2.73 -7.68
N LEU A 240 -11.32 2.64 -7.15
CA LEU A 240 -11.99 3.80 -6.55
C LEU A 240 -11.28 4.27 -5.27
N ALA A 241 -10.80 3.36 -4.43
CA ALA A 241 -10.00 3.72 -3.26
C ALA A 241 -8.65 4.35 -3.66
N THR A 242 -7.98 3.81 -4.69
CA THR A 242 -6.77 4.36 -5.28
C THR A 242 -7.00 5.77 -5.82
N LEU A 243 -7.99 5.97 -6.69
CA LEU A 243 -8.34 7.27 -7.27
C LEU A 243 -8.75 8.29 -6.20
N GLY A 244 -9.56 7.87 -5.22
CA GLY A 244 -9.96 8.71 -4.09
C GLY A 244 -8.77 9.11 -3.22
N SER A 245 -7.86 8.17 -2.95
CA SER A 245 -6.65 8.44 -2.17
C SER A 245 -5.71 9.39 -2.90
N VAL A 246 -5.50 9.22 -4.21
CA VAL A 246 -4.66 10.10 -5.03
C VAL A 246 -5.26 11.50 -5.13
N GLY A 247 -6.57 11.60 -5.42
CA GLY A 247 -7.26 12.87 -5.55
C GLY A 247 -7.28 13.67 -4.24
N LEU A 248 -7.52 13.03 -3.09
CA LEU A 248 -7.51 13.72 -1.79
C LEU A 248 -6.10 14.08 -1.32
N ALA A 249 -5.12 13.26 -1.66
CA ALA A 249 -3.71 13.52 -1.38
C ALA A 249 -3.15 14.71 -2.18
N MET A 250 -3.69 15.00 -3.37
CA MET A 250 -3.36 16.22 -4.12
C MET A 250 -3.92 17.50 -3.49
N VAL A 251 -4.81 17.39 -2.50
CA VAL A 251 -5.37 18.55 -1.76
C VAL A 251 -4.54 18.88 -0.51
N LEU A 252 -3.59 18.01 -0.13
CA LEU A 252 -2.63 18.36 0.93
C LEU A 252 -1.70 19.48 0.41
N PRO A 253 -1.57 20.59 1.16
CA PRO A 253 -0.72 21.71 0.79
C PRO A 253 0.76 21.37 0.84
#